data_AF-Q3A5G2-F1
#
_entry.id   AF-Q3A5G2-F1
#
_cell.length_a   1.000
_cell.length_b   1.000
_cell.length_c   1.000
_cell.angle_alpha   90.00
_cell.angle_beta   90.00
_cell.angle_gamma   90.00
#
_symmetry.space_group_name_H-M   'P 1'
#
loop_
_entity.id
_entity.type
_entity.pdbx_description
1 polymer ?
#
loop_
_entity_poly.entity_id
_entity_poly.type
_entity_poly.pdbx_seq_one_letter_code
_entity_poly.pdbx_strand_id
1 'polypeptide(L)'
;MKKTIMTRFGEVEFDPENTVLFVDGLIGFENLRDFIVMPNRKNGPLFWIQSVEEPDLAFVLTDPTNFFLDYKVVPDARERAKLGIGTDDDCHALAVVTVPPDRKVTLNLMAPVLFAPATNRAIQVVLEKSQYKTRHPLPA
;
A
#
# COMPACT_ATOMS: atom_id res chain seq x y z
N MET A 1 18.00 13.06 9.95
CA MET A 1 18.98 12.07 10.47
C MET A 1 18.36 10.70 10.30
N LYS A 2 19.08 9.75 9.69
CA LYS A 2 18.55 8.41 9.49
C LYS A 2 18.31 7.71 10.83
N LYS A 3 17.25 6.89 10.86
CA LYS A 3 16.88 6.03 11.99
C LYS A 3 16.99 4.57 11.56
N THR A 4 17.02 3.70 12.56
CA THR A 4 17.16 2.26 12.37
C THR A 4 16.09 1.53 13.17
N ILE A 5 15.47 0.51 12.56
CA ILE A 5 14.54 -0.41 13.22
C ILE A 5 14.97 -1.87 12.96
N MET A 6 14.72 -2.73 13.93
CA MET A 6 14.93 -4.18 13.81
C MET A 6 13.64 -4.84 13.36
N THR A 7 13.64 -5.37 12.14
CA THR A 7 12.47 -5.99 11.51
C THR A 7 12.68 -7.49 11.33
N ARG A 8 11.64 -8.21 10.92
CA ARG A 8 11.75 -9.61 10.48
C ARG A 8 12.67 -9.83 9.26
N PHE A 9 13.07 -8.75 8.57
CA PHE A 9 14.04 -8.78 7.46
C PHE A 9 15.46 -8.41 7.90
N GLY A 10 15.69 -8.25 9.20
CA GLY A 10 16.90 -7.71 9.79
C GLY A 10 16.80 -6.20 10.02
N GLU A 11 17.96 -5.57 10.15
CA GLU A 11 18.08 -4.14 10.39
C GLU A 11 17.70 -3.34 9.13
N VAL A 12 16.80 -2.37 9.30
CA VAL A 12 16.37 -1.44 8.25
C VAL A 12 16.70 -0.01 8.67
N GLU A 13 17.58 0.62 7.91
CA GLU A 13 17.87 2.05 8.01
C GLU A 13 16.92 2.82 7.10
N PHE A 14 16.31 3.89 7.62
CA PHE A 14 15.40 4.74 6.86
C PHE A 14 15.55 6.21 7.26
N ASP A 15 15.10 7.09 6.37
CA ASP A 15 14.97 8.51 6.67
C ASP A 15 13.52 8.79 7.10
N PRO A 16 13.27 9.29 8.32
CA PRO A 16 11.93 9.66 8.77
C PRO A 16 11.23 10.69 7.86
N GLU A 17 11.98 11.48 7.09
CA GLU A 17 11.41 12.45 6.14
C GLU A 17 10.90 11.79 4.85
N ASN A 18 11.31 10.54 4.59
CA ASN A 18 10.94 9.77 3.39
C ASN A 18 10.00 8.61 3.71
N THR A 19 9.37 8.57 4.89
CA THR A 19 8.30 7.61 5.17
C THR A 19 7.06 7.96 4.37
N VAL A 20 6.25 6.94 4.08
CA VAL A 20 4.89 7.10 3.57
C VAL A 20 3.95 7.20 4.75
N LEU A 21 3.24 8.32 4.84
CA LEU A 21 2.25 8.57 5.88
C LEU A 21 0.88 8.03 5.47
N PHE A 22 0.45 6.95 6.11
CA PHE A 22 -0.92 6.45 6.07
C PHE A 22 -1.78 7.31 7.01
N VAL A 23 -2.52 8.26 6.44
CA VAL A 23 -3.17 9.35 7.19
C VAL A 23 -4.15 8.85 8.26
N ASP A 24 -4.91 7.80 7.93
CA ASP A 24 -5.85 7.13 8.82
C ASP A 24 -5.33 5.78 9.35
N GLY A 25 -4.07 5.44 9.03
CA GLY A 25 -3.51 4.10 9.14
C GLY A 25 -4.10 3.10 8.13
N LEU A 26 -3.77 1.82 8.30
CA LEU A 26 -4.37 0.72 7.54
C LEU A 26 -5.61 0.20 8.27
N ILE A 27 -6.58 -0.34 7.53
CA ILE A 27 -7.81 -0.89 8.13
C ILE A 27 -7.44 -2.09 9.03
N GLY A 28 -7.84 -2.05 10.30
CA GLY A 28 -7.46 -3.02 11.33
C GLY A 28 -6.08 -2.77 11.96
N PHE A 29 -5.38 -1.73 11.53
CA PHE A 29 -4.09 -1.27 12.04
C PHE A 29 -4.01 0.27 12.05
N GLU A 30 -5.06 0.93 12.55
CA GLU A 30 -5.27 2.39 12.45
C GLU A 30 -4.20 3.21 13.21
N ASN A 31 -3.47 2.56 14.11
CA ASN A 31 -2.36 3.15 14.86
C ASN A 31 -1.02 3.11 14.10
N LEU A 32 -0.92 2.35 13.01
CA LEU A 32 0.29 2.26 12.18
C LEU A 32 0.16 3.27 11.03
N ARG A 33 1.02 4.27 10.98
CA ARG A 33 0.92 5.41 10.07
C ARG A 33 2.18 5.64 9.28
N ASP A 34 3.35 5.42 9.85
CA ASP A 34 4.63 5.60 9.19
C ASP A 34 5.11 4.28 8.58
N PHE A 35 5.19 4.24 7.25
CA PHE A 35 5.67 3.08 6.52
C PHE A 35 6.88 3.38 5.65
N ILE A 36 7.80 2.44 5.58
CA ILE A 36 8.94 2.46 4.67
C ILE A 36 8.59 1.60 3.46
N VAL A 37 8.75 2.14 2.24
CA VAL A 37 8.72 1.32 1.02
C VAL A 37 10.06 0.62 0.90
N MET A 38 10.07 -0.70 1.09
CA MET A 38 11.29 -1.49 1.07
C MET A 38 11.80 -1.65 -0.37
N PRO A 39 13.13 -1.58 -0.59
CA PRO A 39 13.70 -1.77 -1.91
C PRO A 39 13.44 -3.21 -2.41
N ASN A 40 12.97 -3.32 -3.64
CA ASN A 40 12.79 -4.62 -4.30
C ASN A 40 14.15 -5.27 -4.57
N ARG A 41 14.49 -6.30 -3.79
CA ARG A 41 15.73 -7.09 -4.00
C ARG A 41 15.62 -8.05 -5.19
N LYS A 42 14.41 -8.32 -5.66
CA LYS A 42 14.12 -9.17 -6.82
C LYS A 42 13.25 -8.40 -7.79
N ASN A 43 13.46 -8.64 -9.08
CA ASN A 43 12.56 -8.13 -10.12
C ASN A 43 11.16 -8.73 -9.94
N GLY A 44 10.14 -7.90 -10.06
CA GLY A 44 8.75 -8.32 -9.96
C GLY A 44 7.81 -7.18 -9.57
N PRO A 45 6.49 -7.39 -9.68
CA PRO A 45 5.48 -6.36 -9.42
C PRO A 45 5.17 -6.17 -7.92
N LEU A 46 5.62 -7.12 -7.08
CA LEU A 46 5.36 -7.10 -5.64
C LEU A 46 6.43 -6.29 -4.92
N PHE A 47 6.04 -5.53 -3.90
CA PHE A 47 6.95 -4.83 -3.00
C PHE A 47 6.41 -4.83 -1.57
N TRP A 48 7.30 -4.58 -0.60
CA TRP A 48 6.94 -4.54 0.82
C TRP A 48 6.79 -3.09 1.29
N ILE A 49 5.77 -2.85 2.11
CA ILE A 49 5.76 -1.71 3.04
C ILE A 49 6.03 -2.24 4.45
N GLN A 50 6.95 -1.61 5.15
CA GLN A 50 7.38 -1.97 6.50
C GLN A 50 6.89 -0.91 7.48
N SER A 51 6.16 -1.29 8.52
CA SER A 51 5.76 -0.34 9.56
C SER A 51 6.98 0.09 10.38
N VAL A 52 7.02 1.38 10.71
CA VAL A 52 8.02 1.97 11.61
C VAL A 52 7.58 1.80 13.06
N GLU A 53 6.28 1.90 13.35
CA GLU A 53 5.76 1.81 14.72
C GLU A 53 5.68 0.36 15.23
N GLU A 54 5.44 -0.61 14.34
CA GLU A 54 5.45 -2.04 14.66
C GLU A 54 6.39 -2.81 13.72
N PRO A 55 7.68 -2.95 14.08
CA PRO A 55 8.69 -3.55 13.21
C PRO A 55 8.44 -5.01 12.81
N ASP A 56 7.59 -5.74 13.54
CA ASP A 56 7.19 -7.10 13.18
C ASP A 56 6.15 -7.13 12.03
N LEU A 57 5.52 -6.00 11.71
CA LEU A 57 4.48 -5.90 10.69
C LEU A 57 4.99 -5.30 9.37
N ALA A 58 4.74 -6.04 8.30
CA ALA A 58 4.96 -5.61 6.93
C ALA A 58 3.89 -6.18 6.00
N PHE A 59 3.50 -5.41 5.00
CA PHE A 59 2.46 -5.79 4.03
C PHE A 59 3.04 -5.85 2.62
N VAL A 60 2.60 -6.83 1.83
CA VAL A 60 2.92 -6.89 0.40
C VAL A 60 1.90 -6.06 -0.35
N LEU A 61 2.38 -5.15 -1.18
CA LEU A 61 1.56 -4.42 -2.14
C LEU A 61 1.99 -4.75 -3.57
N THR A 62 1.10 -4.44 -4.52
CA THR A 62 1.38 -4.44 -5.95
C THR A 62 0.55 -3.36 -6.61
N ASP A 63 1.01 -2.86 -7.75
CA ASP A 63 0.10 -2.24 -8.71
C ASP A 63 -0.75 -3.37 -9.34
N PRO A 64 -2.09 -3.38 -9.13
CA PRO A 64 -2.98 -4.41 -9.64
C PRO A 64 -3.08 -4.40 -11.17
N THR A 65 -2.74 -3.30 -11.86
CA THR A 65 -2.79 -3.22 -13.34
C THR A 65 -1.81 -4.16 -14.03
N ASN A 66 -0.80 -4.67 -13.30
CA ASN A 66 0.06 -5.76 -13.77
C ASN A 66 -0.69 -7.08 -14.03
N PHE A 67 -1.90 -7.24 -13.49
CA PHE A 67 -2.72 -8.46 -13.59
C PHE A 67 -4.15 -8.17 -14.05
N PHE A 68 -4.69 -7.01 -13.68
CA PHE A 68 -6.04 -6.56 -13.98
C PHE A 68 -5.97 -5.23 -14.74
N LEU A 69 -5.76 -5.31 -16.06
CA LEU A 69 -5.51 -4.13 -16.91
C LEU A 69 -6.61 -3.06 -16.81
N ASP A 70 -7.85 -3.47 -16.57
CA ASP A 70 -9.01 -2.57 -16.44
C ASP A 70 -9.22 -2.05 -15.01
N TYR A 71 -8.33 -2.36 -14.06
CA TYR A 71 -8.45 -1.88 -12.68
C TYR A 71 -8.15 -0.39 -12.61
N LYS A 72 -9.18 0.42 -12.39
CA LYS A 72 -9.07 1.87 -12.26
C LYS A 72 -9.85 2.36 -11.06
N VAL A 73 -9.14 2.99 -10.13
CA VAL A 73 -9.70 3.67 -8.96
C VAL A 73 -9.14 5.08 -8.94
N VAL A 74 -10.01 6.07 -8.83
CA VAL A 74 -9.65 7.49 -8.84
C VAL A 74 -10.14 8.09 -7.53
N PRO A 75 -9.30 8.84 -6.79
CA PRO A 75 -9.71 9.42 -5.53
C PRO A 75 -10.79 10.50 -5.71
N ASP A 76 -11.78 10.50 -4.83
CA ASP A 76 -12.78 11.56 -4.72
C ASP A 76 -12.21 12.84 -4.04
N ALA A 77 -13.03 13.88 -3.89
CA ALA A 77 -12.59 15.15 -3.31
C ALA A 77 -12.16 15.04 -1.83
N ARG A 78 -12.78 14.15 -1.04
CA ARG A 78 -12.43 13.94 0.37
C ARG A 78 -11.14 13.15 0.49
N GLU A 79 -10.98 12.14 -0.35
CA GLU A 79 -9.78 11.31 -0.45
C GLU A 79 -8.58 12.17 -0.89
N ARG A 80 -8.75 13.02 -1.90
CA ARG A 80 -7.72 14.00 -2.34
C ARG A 80 -7.32 14.96 -1.22
N ALA A 81 -8.27 15.46 -0.44
CA ALA A 81 -7.99 16.34 0.69
C ALA A 81 -7.13 15.66 1.76
N LYS A 82 -7.38 14.37 2.07
CA LYS A 82 -6.53 13.59 3.00
C LYS A 82 -5.13 13.38 2.43
N LEU A 83 -5.04 13.01 1.16
CA LEU A 83 -3.80 12.82 0.42
C LEU A 83 -3.02 14.13 0.20
N GLY A 84 -3.66 15.30 0.35
CA GLY A 84 -3.02 16.60 0.17
C GLY A 84 -2.73 16.93 -1.30
N ILE A 85 -3.56 16.43 -2.23
CA ILE A 85 -3.36 16.57 -3.67
C ILE A 85 -4.55 17.26 -4.35
N GLY A 86 -4.28 17.90 -5.49
CA GLY A 86 -5.27 18.46 -6.42
C GLY A 86 -5.87 17.41 -7.37
N THR A 87 -6.58 17.89 -8.40
CA THR A 87 -7.21 17.03 -9.42
C THR A 87 -6.21 16.44 -10.41
N ASP A 88 -5.16 17.21 -10.72
CA ASP A 88 -4.20 16.92 -11.78
C ASP A 88 -2.94 16.21 -11.25
N ASP A 89 -2.85 16.05 -9.93
CA ASP A 89 -1.78 15.32 -9.26
C ASP A 89 -1.95 13.81 -9.41
N ASP A 90 -0.82 13.12 -9.53
CA ASP A 90 -0.76 11.67 -9.64
C ASP A 90 -1.22 10.98 -8.36
N CYS A 91 -2.02 9.92 -8.54
CA CYS A 91 -2.44 9.02 -7.47
C CYS A 91 -2.46 7.58 -7.98
N HIS A 92 -1.75 6.69 -7.29
CA HIS A 92 -1.72 5.26 -7.61
C HIS A 92 -2.69 4.50 -6.72
N ALA A 93 -3.42 3.54 -7.30
CA ALA A 93 -4.26 2.61 -6.57
C ALA A 93 -3.55 1.25 -6.46
N LEU A 94 -3.08 0.92 -5.27
CA LEU A 94 -2.31 -0.28 -4.97
C LEU A 94 -3.18 -1.32 -4.26
N ALA A 95 -2.89 -2.59 -4.46
CA ALA A 95 -3.64 -3.68 -3.83
C ALA A 95 -2.78 -4.41 -2.79
N VAL A 96 -3.38 -4.70 -1.63
CA VAL A 96 -2.77 -5.59 -0.62
C VAL A 96 -2.79 -7.02 -1.14
N VAL A 97 -1.62 -7.67 -1.11
CA VAL A 97 -1.42 -9.04 -1.61
C VAL A 97 -1.33 -10.00 -0.44
N THR A 98 -2.14 -11.06 -0.48
CA THR A 98 -2.03 -12.19 0.45
C THR A 98 -1.37 -13.36 -0.27
N VAL A 99 -0.26 -13.85 0.29
CA VAL A 99 0.46 -15.03 -0.20
C VAL A 99 0.31 -16.16 0.82
N PRO A 100 -0.72 -17.01 0.68
CA PRO A 100 -0.92 -18.15 1.59
C PRO A 100 0.11 -19.28 1.35
N PRO A 101 0.27 -20.23 2.30
CA PRO A 101 1.20 -21.35 2.17
C PRO A 101 0.94 -22.24 0.95
N ASP A 102 -0.32 -22.39 0.53
CA ASP A 102 -0.72 -23.13 -0.68
C ASP A 102 -0.47 -22.35 -1.99
N ARG A 103 0.16 -21.17 -1.89
CA ARG A 103 0.57 -20.28 -2.99
C ARG A 103 -0.58 -19.77 -3.87
N LYS A 104 -1.83 -19.88 -3.44
CA LYS A 104 -2.96 -19.22 -4.11
C LYS A 104 -2.97 -17.72 -3.77
N VAL A 105 -2.13 -16.96 -4.46
CA VAL A 105 -2.01 -15.51 -4.28
C VAL A 105 -3.35 -14.84 -4.55
N THR A 106 -3.74 -13.94 -3.65
CA THR A 106 -4.95 -13.12 -3.82
C THR A 106 -4.66 -11.64 -3.59
N LEU A 107 -5.36 -10.77 -4.32
CA LEU A 107 -5.30 -9.32 -4.18
C LEU A 107 -6.61 -8.81 -3.57
N ASN A 108 -6.50 -7.88 -2.61
CA ASN A 108 -7.66 -7.14 -2.11
C ASN A 108 -7.94 -5.95 -3.05
N LEU A 109 -8.74 -6.20 -4.08
CA LEU A 109 -9.14 -5.17 -5.05
C LEU A 109 -10.29 -4.28 -4.55
N MET A 110 -11.00 -4.72 -3.49
CA MET A 110 -12.13 -3.99 -2.90
C MET A 110 -11.67 -2.91 -1.92
N ALA A 111 -10.49 -3.06 -1.30
CA ALA A 111 -9.95 -2.09 -0.35
C ALA A 111 -8.54 -1.61 -0.73
N PRO A 112 -8.39 -0.85 -1.83
CA PRO A 112 -7.09 -0.38 -2.30
C PRO A 112 -6.44 0.62 -1.34
N VAL A 113 -5.11 0.67 -1.43
CA VAL A 113 -4.31 1.76 -0.89
C VAL A 113 -4.14 2.79 -2.00
N LEU A 114 -4.71 3.98 -1.79
CA LEU A 114 -4.47 5.13 -2.65
C LEU A 114 -3.20 5.82 -2.15
N PHE A 115 -2.21 6.00 -3.03
CA PHE A 115 -0.92 6.59 -2.71
C PHE A 115 -0.66 7.80 -3.61
N ALA A 116 -0.30 8.93 -2.99
CA ALA A 116 0.05 10.17 -3.63
C ALA A 116 1.58 10.40 -3.54
N PRO A 117 2.34 10.21 -4.63
CA PRO A 117 3.80 10.39 -4.62
C PRO A 117 4.23 11.82 -4.27
N ALA A 118 3.48 12.83 -4.69
CA ALA A 118 3.82 14.23 -4.47
C ALA A 118 3.87 14.63 -2.99
N THR A 119 3.11 13.94 -2.14
CA THR A 119 3.00 14.25 -0.69
C THR A 119 3.50 13.12 0.21
N ASN A 120 3.91 11.99 -0.36
CA ASN A 120 4.19 10.75 0.36
C ASN A 120 3.06 10.34 1.32
N ARG A 121 1.81 10.58 0.93
CA ARG A 121 0.63 10.18 1.72
C ARG A 121 -0.10 9.02 1.10
N ALA A 122 -0.66 8.19 1.96
CA ALA A 122 -1.52 7.10 1.57
C ALA A 122 -2.80 7.06 2.42
N ILE A 123 -3.85 6.49 1.86
CA ILE A 123 -5.07 6.12 2.57
C ILE A 123 -5.55 4.76 2.07
N GLN A 124 -6.13 3.94 2.94
CA GLN A 124 -6.83 2.74 2.52
C GLN A 124 -8.34 3.03 2.50
N VAL A 125 -8.98 2.76 1.38
CA VAL A 125 -10.41 3.05 1.16
C VAL A 125 -11.16 1.76 0.87
N VAL A 126 -12.46 1.71 1.11
CA VAL A 126 -13.32 0.57 0.73
C VAL A 126 -14.22 1.00 -0.41
N LEU A 127 -14.11 0.32 -1.55
CA LEU A 127 -14.87 0.64 -2.75
C LEU A 127 -16.32 0.16 -2.62
N GLU A 128 -17.23 1.10 -2.38
CA GLU A 128 -18.66 0.83 -2.32
C GLU A 128 -19.23 0.44 -3.69
N LYS A 129 -20.19 -0.50 -3.71
CA LYS A 129 -20.93 -0.93 -4.92
C LYS A 129 -20.02 -1.37 -6.08
N SER A 130 -18.80 -1.80 -5.78
CA SER A 130 -17.87 -2.30 -6.79
C SER A 130 -18.08 -3.79 -7.06
N GLN A 131 -17.61 -4.26 -8.22
CA GLN A 131 -17.54 -5.69 -8.56
C GLN A 131 -16.37 -6.41 -7.87
N TYR A 132 -15.50 -5.66 -7.20
CA TYR A 132 -14.26 -6.16 -6.63
C TYR A 132 -14.50 -6.86 -5.30
N LYS A 133 -13.68 -7.87 -5.04
CA LYS A 133 -13.70 -8.66 -3.80
C LYS A 133 -12.45 -8.41 -2.95
N THR A 134 -12.55 -8.72 -1.67
CA THR A 134 -11.40 -8.70 -0.74
C THR A 134 -10.33 -9.75 -1.06
N ARG A 135 -10.70 -10.78 -1.83
CA ARG A 135 -9.81 -11.86 -2.28
C ARG A 135 -10.07 -12.16 -3.75
N HIS A 136 -9.40 -11.44 -4.64
CA HIS A 136 -9.33 -11.79 -6.06
C HIS A 136 -8.14 -12.72 -6.31
N PRO A 137 -8.34 -13.93 -6.83
CA PRO A 137 -7.22 -14.73 -7.31
C PRO A 137 -6.56 -14.04 -8.51
N LEU A 138 -5.26 -14.26 -8.70
CA LEU A 138 -4.61 -13.87 -9.96
C LEU A 138 -5.35 -14.49 -11.16
N PRO A 139 -5.39 -13.80 -12.32
CA PRO A 139 -5.84 -14.41 -13.56
C PRO A 139 -5.04 -15.69 -13.86
N ALA A 140 -5.71 -16.67 -14.48
CA ALA A 140 -5.11 -17.93 -14.90
C ALA A 140 -4.21 -17.76 -16.13
#